data_AF-A0A399Q0U1-F1
#
_entry.id   AF-A0A399Q0U1-F1
#
_cell.length_a   1.000
_cell.length_b   1.000
_cell.length_c   1.000
_cell.angle_alpha   90.00
_cell.angle_beta   90.00
_cell.angle_gamma   90.00
#
_symmetry.space_group_name_H-M   'P 1'
#
loop_
_entity.id
_entity.type
_entity.pdbx_description
1 polymer ?
#
loop_
_entity_poly.entity_id
_entity_poly.type
_entity_poly.pdbx_seq_one_letter_code
_entity_poly.pdbx_strand_id
1 'polypeptide(L)'
;MPSPAVDARGELRRAVVVWSLLAALLVGAFLGTVAALNQGTFSAHGFVRSYLDALAREDSRDALSTPGVALPDDGSRALLDARALPGLADVELVSDEPAGGGERAVTYSYTLPSGPGSTEFRVRETPAALGLFARWEFATSPVAAIDLELRHASTFTANGLPVSATPGGETAAGAGSTYLVLAPASLALDHASQYLQAEDAEVAVTEPGSVVPARVDAEPTDDLVASVRSEVEAYLTECTTQSVLYPSGCPFGKTIRDRITAPPVWSMTAMPQVTLQPASDDPADLDWVVPSTVGTAHIEVPVRSLYDGSVKDLDEDVPFSVSWRVRVDETSGVRIQGL
;
A
#
# COMPACT_ATOMS: atom_id res chain seq x y z
N MET A 1 12.33 -81.14 -60.41
CA MET A 1 12.95 -79.87 -59.98
C MET A 1 12.41 -79.54 -58.59
N PRO A 2 13.23 -79.60 -57.52
CA PRO A 2 12.78 -79.26 -56.18
C PRO A 2 12.74 -77.73 -56.00
N SER A 3 11.67 -77.26 -55.36
CA SER A 3 11.40 -75.85 -55.05
C SER A 3 12.34 -75.34 -53.95
N PRO A 4 12.87 -74.10 -54.02
CA PRO A 4 13.67 -73.54 -52.94
C PRO A 4 12.74 -73.24 -51.77
N ALA A 5 12.76 -74.08 -50.74
CA ALA A 5 12.28 -73.70 -49.42
C ALA A 5 13.25 -72.61 -48.92
N VAL A 6 12.97 -71.36 -49.30
CA VAL A 6 13.59 -70.18 -48.72
C VAL A 6 13.50 -70.33 -47.21
N ASP A 7 14.63 -70.13 -46.55
CA ASP A 7 14.85 -70.30 -45.11
C ASP A 7 14.06 -69.25 -44.31
N ALA A 8 12.74 -69.37 -44.35
CA ALA A 8 11.78 -68.42 -43.78
C ALA A 8 11.96 -68.25 -42.26
N ARG A 9 12.52 -69.27 -41.59
CA ARG A 9 12.84 -69.21 -40.15
C ARG A 9 14.06 -68.34 -39.85
N GLY A 10 15.06 -68.33 -40.75
CA GLY A 10 16.21 -67.43 -40.66
C GLY A 10 15.84 -65.97 -40.88
N GLU A 11 14.96 -65.71 -41.86
CA GLU A 11 14.45 -64.37 -42.16
C GLU A 11 13.54 -63.82 -41.06
N LEU A 12 12.62 -64.64 -40.52
CA LEU A 12 11.76 -64.27 -39.38
C LEU A 12 12.60 -63.94 -38.13
N ARG A 13 13.64 -64.73 -37.83
CA ARG A 13 14.54 -64.45 -36.69
C ARG A 13 15.31 -63.15 -36.86
N ARG A 14 15.82 -62.86 -38.06
CA ARG A 14 16.49 -61.58 -38.35
C ARG A 14 15.53 -60.41 -38.27
N ALA A 15 14.31 -60.55 -38.80
CA ALA A 15 13.29 -59.52 -38.70
C ALA A 15 12.93 -59.24 -37.23
N VAL A 16 12.71 -60.28 -36.41
CA VAL A 16 12.44 -60.12 -34.98
C VAL A 16 13.62 -59.42 -34.28
N VAL A 17 14.87 -59.82 -34.54
CA VAL A 17 16.04 -59.17 -33.94
C VAL A 17 16.16 -57.70 -34.35
N VAL A 18 15.95 -57.38 -35.63
CA VAL A 18 16.00 -56.01 -36.15
C VAL A 18 14.86 -55.16 -35.56
N TRP A 19 13.63 -55.66 -35.53
CA TRP A 19 12.49 -54.96 -34.94
C TRP A 19 12.64 -54.80 -33.42
N SER A 20 13.19 -55.79 -32.71
CA SER A 20 13.51 -55.67 -31.29
C SER A 20 14.61 -54.64 -31.03
N LEU A 21 15.65 -54.58 -31.88
CA LEU A 21 16.69 -53.55 -31.81
C LEU A 21 16.12 -52.15 -32.09
N LEU A 22 15.27 -52.01 -33.11
CA LEU A 22 14.59 -50.76 -33.42
C LEU A 22 13.67 -50.32 -32.28
N ALA A 23 12.90 -51.24 -31.70
CA ALA A 23 12.04 -50.96 -30.56
C ALA A 23 12.86 -50.57 -29.32
N ALA A 24 13.95 -51.27 -29.03
CA ALA A 24 14.85 -50.92 -27.92
C ALA A 24 15.49 -49.54 -28.12
N LEU A 25 15.92 -49.21 -29.35
CA LEU A 25 16.47 -47.90 -29.69
C LEU A 25 15.42 -46.80 -29.54
N LEU A 26 14.19 -47.03 -29.98
CA LEU A 26 13.08 -46.09 -29.81
C LEU A 26 12.76 -45.86 -28.32
N VAL A 27 12.69 -46.92 -27.51
CA VAL A 27 12.48 -46.82 -26.06
C VAL A 27 13.63 -46.07 -25.40
N GLY A 28 14.88 -46.37 -25.78
CA GLY A 28 16.06 -45.67 -25.27
C GLY A 28 16.03 -44.17 -25.61
N ALA A 29 15.69 -43.82 -26.85
CA ALA A 29 15.51 -42.43 -27.27
C ALA A 29 14.38 -41.72 -26.50
N PHE A 30 13.24 -42.40 -26.30
CA PHE A 30 12.13 -41.87 -25.52
C PHE A 30 12.51 -41.60 -24.06
N LEU A 31 13.12 -42.58 -23.39
CA LEU A 31 13.60 -42.42 -22.01
C LEU A 31 14.68 -41.35 -21.90
N GLY A 32 15.57 -41.25 -22.89
CA GLY A 32 16.57 -40.17 -22.98
C GLY A 32 15.92 -38.79 -23.05
N THR A 33 14.88 -38.62 -23.88
CA THR A 33 14.12 -37.37 -23.97
C THR A 33 13.40 -37.05 -22.66
N VAL A 34 12.75 -38.04 -22.02
CA VAL A 34 12.09 -37.85 -20.72
C VAL A 34 13.11 -37.41 -19.66
N ALA A 35 14.27 -38.04 -19.60
CA ALA A 35 15.33 -37.67 -18.68
C ALA A 35 15.86 -36.25 -18.94
N ALA A 36 16.08 -35.87 -20.20
CA ALA A 36 16.50 -34.53 -20.57
C ALA A 36 15.46 -33.47 -20.18
N LEU A 37 14.17 -33.75 -20.39
CA LEU A 37 13.07 -32.87 -19.99
C LEU A 37 12.97 -32.72 -18.46
N ASN A 38 13.17 -33.80 -17.69
CA ASN A 38 13.20 -33.75 -16.23
C ASN A 38 14.42 -33.02 -15.66
N GLN A 39 15.53 -32.98 -16.37
CA GLN A 39 16.71 -32.19 -15.98
C GLN A 39 16.57 -30.71 -16.33
N GLY A 40 15.76 -30.36 -17.33
CA GLY A 40 15.49 -28.99 -17.75
C GLY A 40 14.15 -28.48 -17.25
N THR A 41 13.11 -28.61 -18.07
CA THR A 41 11.80 -27.97 -17.86
C THR A 41 11.00 -28.52 -16.68
N PHE A 42 11.09 -29.81 -16.40
CA PHE A 42 10.37 -30.46 -15.29
C PHE A 42 11.24 -30.60 -14.03
N SER A 43 12.32 -29.82 -13.95
CA SER A 43 13.16 -29.74 -12.75
C SER A 43 12.56 -28.79 -11.71
N ALA A 44 13.10 -28.83 -10.48
CA ALA A 44 12.74 -27.90 -9.42
C ALA A 44 13.01 -26.44 -9.80
N HIS A 45 14.18 -26.15 -10.38
CA HIS A 45 14.52 -24.80 -10.83
C HIS A 45 13.68 -24.35 -12.04
N GLY A 46 13.31 -25.25 -12.95
CA GLY A 46 12.42 -24.95 -14.07
C GLY A 46 11.01 -24.57 -13.61
N PHE A 47 10.51 -25.24 -12.57
CA PHE A 47 9.25 -24.88 -11.92
C PHE A 47 9.30 -23.48 -11.29
N VAL A 48 10.31 -23.17 -10.47
CA VAL A 48 10.47 -21.83 -9.88
C VAL A 48 10.66 -20.77 -10.96
N ARG A 49 11.38 -21.10 -12.04
CA ARG A 49 11.54 -20.21 -13.20
C ARG A 49 10.20 -19.83 -13.82
N SER A 50 9.29 -20.79 -14.02
CA SER A 50 7.98 -20.50 -14.59
C SER A 50 7.15 -19.52 -13.75
N TYR A 51 7.25 -19.61 -12.43
CA TYR A 51 6.64 -18.67 -11.50
C TYR A 51 7.25 -17.26 -11.63
N LEU A 52 8.58 -17.16 -11.63
CA LEU A 52 9.28 -15.88 -11.79
C LEU A 52 9.01 -15.24 -13.16
N ASP A 53 8.89 -16.04 -14.22
CA ASP A 53 8.52 -15.56 -15.55
C ASP A 53 7.07 -15.05 -15.59
N ALA A 54 6.16 -15.58 -14.76
CA ALA A 54 4.81 -15.02 -14.62
C ALA A 54 4.84 -13.64 -13.95
N LEU A 55 5.65 -13.47 -12.89
CA LEU A 55 5.87 -12.16 -12.26
C LEU A 55 6.53 -11.17 -13.22
N ALA A 56 7.51 -11.60 -14.01
CA ALA A 56 8.18 -10.77 -15.01
C ALA A 56 7.24 -10.29 -16.12
N ARG A 57 6.18 -11.05 -16.44
CA ARG A 57 5.12 -10.68 -17.39
C ARG A 57 3.97 -9.92 -16.75
N GLU A 58 4.06 -9.59 -15.45
CA GLU A 58 2.99 -8.95 -14.67
C GLU A 58 1.69 -9.79 -14.67
N ASP A 59 1.79 -11.11 -14.85
CA ASP A 59 0.63 -12.00 -14.89
C ASP A 59 0.35 -12.59 -13.50
N SER A 60 -0.39 -11.82 -12.70
CA SER A 60 -0.73 -12.24 -11.33
C SER A 60 -1.59 -13.50 -11.29
N ARG A 61 -2.41 -13.76 -12.33
CA ARG A 61 -3.27 -14.96 -12.37
C ARG A 61 -2.45 -16.23 -12.58
N ASP A 62 -1.51 -16.19 -13.52
CA ASP A 62 -0.61 -17.31 -13.80
C ASP A 62 0.26 -17.60 -12.56
N ALA A 63 0.83 -16.55 -11.95
CA ALA A 63 1.60 -16.68 -10.70
C ALA A 63 0.76 -17.29 -9.56
N LEU A 64 -0.45 -16.81 -9.32
CA LEU A 64 -1.37 -17.33 -8.29
C LEU A 64 -1.85 -18.77 -8.56
N SER A 65 -1.84 -19.21 -9.82
CA SER A 65 -2.24 -20.57 -10.19
C SER A 65 -1.11 -21.61 -10.00
N THR A 66 0.10 -21.15 -9.66
CA THR A 66 1.26 -22.02 -9.51
C THR A 66 1.06 -23.00 -8.33
N PRO A 67 1.31 -24.31 -8.51
CA PRO A 67 1.20 -25.30 -7.45
C PRO A 67 1.93 -24.93 -6.15
N GLY A 68 1.23 -25.01 -5.01
CA GLY A 68 1.77 -24.66 -3.69
C GLY A 68 1.70 -23.16 -3.35
N VAL A 69 1.23 -22.30 -4.27
CA VAL A 69 0.81 -20.94 -3.91
C VAL A 69 -0.48 -21.04 -3.09
N ALA A 70 -0.37 -20.68 -1.82
CA ALA A 70 -1.47 -20.65 -0.87
C ALA A 70 -1.62 -19.23 -0.31
N LEU A 71 -2.84 -18.70 -0.40
CA LEU A 71 -3.20 -17.42 0.20
C LEU A 71 -3.64 -17.66 1.65
N PRO A 72 -3.06 -16.94 2.63
CA PRO A 72 -3.62 -16.88 3.97
C PRO A 72 -5.09 -16.43 3.95
N ASP A 73 -5.85 -16.87 4.95
CA ASP A 73 -7.26 -16.46 5.13
C ASP A 73 -7.35 -15.01 5.64
N ASP A 74 -6.31 -14.54 6.33
CA ASP A 74 -6.12 -13.19 6.80
C ASP A 74 -5.33 -12.33 5.79
N GLY A 75 -5.64 -11.03 5.76
CA GLY A 75 -4.99 -10.07 4.89
C GLY A 75 -5.75 -9.77 3.58
N SER A 76 -5.62 -8.52 3.15
CA SER A 76 -6.23 -8.01 1.94
C SER A 76 -5.52 -8.54 0.69
N ARG A 77 -6.32 -8.92 -0.31
CA ARG A 77 -5.84 -9.37 -1.62
C ARG A 77 -5.64 -8.23 -2.62
N ALA A 78 -5.79 -6.98 -2.19
CA ALA A 78 -5.76 -5.81 -3.08
C ALA A 78 -4.43 -5.69 -3.87
N LEU A 79 -3.30 -6.10 -3.27
CA LEU A 79 -1.98 -6.01 -3.89
C LEU A 79 -1.60 -7.26 -4.73
N LEU A 80 -2.52 -8.22 -4.89
CA LEU A 80 -2.37 -9.35 -5.81
C LEU A 80 -2.88 -9.02 -7.23
N ASP A 81 -3.33 -7.78 -7.46
CA ASP A 81 -3.67 -7.26 -8.79
C ASP A 81 -2.41 -7.13 -9.66
N ALA A 82 -2.52 -7.44 -10.95
CA ALA A 82 -1.42 -7.31 -11.90
C ALA A 82 -0.81 -5.91 -11.93
N ARG A 83 -1.61 -4.86 -11.70
CA ARG A 83 -1.15 -3.46 -11.67
C ARG A 83 -0.26 -3.13 -10.47
N ALA A 84 -0.34 -3.92 -9.40
CA ALA A 84 0.56 -3.80 -8.26
C ALA A 84 1.88 -4.57 -8.49
N LEU A 85 1.99 -5.38 -9.54
CA LEU A 85 3.21 -6.10 -9.86
C LEU A 85 4.16 -5.16 -10.65
N PRO A 86 5.34 -4.85 -10.12
CA PRO A 86 6.29 -3.93 -10.75
C PRO A 86 7.08 -4.56 -11.92
N GLY A 87 6.87 -5.86 -12.19
CA GLY A 87 7.71 -6.66 -13.08
C GLY A 87 9.04 -7.08 -12.44
N LEU A 88 9.79 -7.92 -13.17
CA LEU A 88 11.06 -8.50 -12.75
C LEU A 88 12.00 -8.63 -13.95
N ALA A 89 13.28 -8.31 -13.80
CA ALA A 89 14.29 -8.44 -14.85
C ALA A 89 15.48 -9.31 -14.42
N ASP A 90 16.34 -9.66 -15.39
CA ASP A 90 17.64 -10.33 -15.18
C ASP A 90 17.58 -11.58 -14.28
N VAL A 91 16.54 -12.40 -14.45
CA VAL A 91 16.33 -13.59 -13.63
C VAL A 91 17.39 -14.65 -13.97
N GLU A 92 18.22 -15.01 -13.00
CA GLU A 92 19.32 -15.97 -13.15
C GLU A 92 19.32 -17.00 -12.01
N LEU A 93 19.55 -18.27 -12.35
CA LEU A 93 19.66 -19.35 -11.37
C LEU A 93 21.00 -19.25 -10.64
N VAL A 94 20.95 -19.16 -9.32
CA VAL A 94 22.15 -19.12 -8.46
C VAL A 94 22.49 -20.51 -7.93
N SER A 95 21.50 -21.22 -7.37
CA SER A 95 21.69 -22.57 -6.83
C SER A 95 20.41 -23.42 -6.87
N ASP A 96 20.60 -24.75 -6.89
CA ASP A 96 19.54 -25.76 -6.78
C ASP A 96 20.09 -26.93 -5.95
N GLU A 97 19.78 -26.93 -4.65
CA GLU A 97 20.38 -27.83 -3.67
C GLU A 97 19.32 -28.63 -2.89
N PRO A 98 19.63 -29.85 -2.42
CA PRO A 98 18.75 -30.59 -1.52
C PRO A 98 18.54 -29.84 -0.19
N ALA A 99 17.29 -29.76 0.27
CA ALA A 99 16.88 -28.95 1.42
C ALA A 99 16.53 -29.76 2.70
N GLY A 100 16.75 -31.08 2.68
CA GLY A 100 16.25 -31.99 3.73
C GLY A 100 14.76 -32.26 3.59
N GLY A 101 14.25 -33.33 4.22
CA GLY A 101 12.81 -33.64 4.20
C GLY A 101 12.20 -34.00 2.84
N GLY A 102 13.01 -34.23 1.80
CA GLY A 102 12.54 -34.42 0.43
C GLY A 102 12.28 -33.12 -0.35
N GLU A 103 12.65 -31.98 0.23
CA GLU A 103 12.57 -30.67 -0.40
C GLU A 103 13.84 -30.31 -1.17
N ARG A 104 13.74 -29.31 -2.03
CA ARG A 104 14.85 -28.62 -2.67
C ARG A 104 14.80 -27.13 -2.39
N ALA A 105 15.96 -26.52 -2.16
CA ALA A 105 16.17 -25.09 -2.07
C ALA A 105 16.68 -24.60 -3.43
N VAL A 106 15.92 -23.71 -4.05
CA VAL A 106 16.25 -23.14 -5.36
C VAL A 106 16.38 -21.63 -5.20
N THR A 107 17.57 -21.10 -5.47
CA THR A 107 17.85 -19.69 -5.32
C THR A 107 18.01 -19.02 -6.68
N TYR A 108 17.27 -17.93 -6.87
CA TYR A 108 17.37 -17.07 -8.06
C TYR A 108 17.79 -15.66 -7.65
N SER A 109 18.66 -15.05 -8.47
CA SER A 109 18.91 -13.61 -8.47
C SER A 109 18.10 -12.93 -9.56
N TYR A 110 17.79 -11.65 -9.37
CA TYR A 110 16.97 -10.86 -10.27
C TYR A 110 17.15 -9.36 -9.99
N THR A 111 16.60 -8.52 -10.87
CA THR A 111 16.52 -7.06 -10.69
C THR A 111 15.06 -6.64 -10.51
N LEU A 112 14.73 -6.06 -9.36
CA LEU A 112 13.49 -5.33 -9.10
C LEU A 112 13.69 -3.84 -9.44
N PRO A 113 12.62 -3.05 -9.62
CA PRO A 113 12.74 -1.60 -9.70
C PRO A 113 13.46 -0.95 -8.52
N SER A 114 13.32 -1.50 -7.30
CA SER A 114 14.05 -1.04 -6.11
C SER A 114 15.52 -1.49 -6.06
N GLY A 115 15.97 -2.33 -7.01
CA GLY A 115 17.35 -2.78 -7.13
C GLY A 115 17.54 -4.30 -7.25
N PRO A 116 18.80 -4.78 -7.22
CA PRO A 116 19.10 -6.21 -7.31
C PRO A 116 18.59 -6.96 -6.07
N GLY A 117 18.05 -8.16 -6.28
CA GLY A 117 17.53 -9.02 -5.23
C GLY A 117 17.85 -10.50 -5.46
N SER A 118 17.60 -11.31 -4.44
CA SER A 118 17.74 -12.76 -4.51
C SER A 118 16.72 -13.40 -3.58
N THR A 119 16.12 -14.51 -4.02
CA THR A 119 15.15 -15.28 -3.25
C THR A 119 15.51 -16.76 -3.28
N GLU A 120 15.50 -17.40 -2.11
CA GLU A 120 15.47 -18.85 -1.98
C GLU A 120 14.01 -19.34 -1.92
N PHE A 121 13.66 -20.30 -2.78
CA PHE A 121 12.37 -20.97 -2.78
C PHE A 121 12.51 -22.41 -2.32
N ARG A 122 11.62 -22.83 -1.42
CA ARG A 122 11.51 -24.23 -0.97
C ARG A 122 10.44 -24.93 -1.77
N VAL A 123 10.81 -25.98 -2.50
CA VAL A 123 9.90 -26.77 -3.33
C VAL A 123 9.99 -28.24 -2.99
N ARG A 124 8.90 -28.97 -3.22
CA ARG A 124 8.84 -30.42 -3.02
C ARG A 124 8.24 -31.13 -4.21
N GLU A 125 8.70 -32.36 -4.45
CA GLU A 125 8.21 -33.18 -5.55
C GLU A 125 6.81 -33.73 -5.23
N THR A 126 5.95 -33.78 -6.24
CA THR A 126 4.60 -34.37 -6.18
C THR A 126 4.52 -35.56 -7.15
N PRO A 127 3.51 -36.43 -7.06
CA PRO A 127 3.44 -37.61 -7.91
C PRO A 127 3.59 -37.26 -9.41
N ALA A 128 4.53 -37.89 -10.10
CA ALA A 128 4.87 -37.56 -11.49
C ALA A 128 3.66 -37.66 -12.44
N ALA A 129 3.57 -36.74 -13.41
CA ALA A 129 2.58 -36.83 -14.46
C ALA A 129 2.87 -38.03 -15.35
N LEU A 130 1.86 -38.89 -15.55
CA LEU A 130 1.97 -40.16 -16.28
C LEU A 130 3.07 -41.10 -15.73
N GLY A 131 3.55 -40.87 -14.50
CA GLY A 131 4.69 -41.60 -13.93
C GLY A 131 6.05 -41.30 -14.58
N LEU A 132 6.14 -40.30 -15.46
CA LEU A 132 7.34 -40.01 -16.25
C LEU A 132 7.89 -38.60 -16.05
N PHE A 133 7.01 -37.61 -15.88
CA PHE A 133 7.41 -36.21 -15.78
C PHE A 133 7.32 -35.74 -14.34
N ALA A 134 8.45 -35.31 -13.78
CA ALA A 134 8.49 -34.79 -12.43
C ALA A 134 7.55 -33.59 -12.31
N ARG A 135 6.90 -33.47 -11.15
CA ARG A 135 6.02 -32.35 -10.82
C ARG A 135 6.45 -31.77 -9.50
N TRP A 136 6.36 -30.46 -9.40
CA TRP A 136 6.81 -29.71 -8.23
C TRP A 136 5.70 -28.81 -7.74
N GLU A 137 5.73 -28.53 -6.45
CA GLU A 137 4.94 -27.47 -5.84
C GLU A 137 5.78 -26.76 -4.78
N PHE A 138 5.42 -25.52 -4.48
CA PHE A 138 6.01 -24.80 -3.37
C PHE A 138 5.73 -25.53 -2.05
N ALA A 139 6.80 -25.83 -1.31
CA ALA A 139 6.72 -26.33 0.06
C ALA A 139 6.40 -25.18 1.02
N THR A 140 7.00 -24.02 0.77
CA THR A 140 6.67 -22.73 1.41
C THR A 140 6.02 -21.83 0.36
N SER A 141 4.79 -21.41 0.60
CA SER A 141 4.06 -20.50 -0.31
C SER A 141 4.91 -19.25 -0.58
N PRO A 142 5.04 -18.80 -1.85
CA PRO A 142 5.74 -17.56 -2.19
C PRO A 142 4.89 -16.31 -1.88
N VAL A 143 3.76 -16.47 -1.21
CA VAL A 143 2.94 -15.35 -0.74
C VAL A 143 3.56 -14.82 0.53
N ALA A 144 3.84 -13.53 0.54
CA ALA A 144 4.29 -12.77 1.69
C ALA A 144 3.23 -11.73 2.06
N ALA A 145 3.45 -11.02 3.15
CA ALA A 145 2.55 -10.00 3.64
C ALA A 145 3.27 -8.67 3.90
N ILE A 146 2.60 -7.57 3.60
CA ILE A 146 2.97 -6.23 4.04
C ILE A 146 2.09 -5.87 5.23
N ASP A 147 2.70 -5.56 6.37
CA ASP A 147 2.00 -4.93 7.48
C ASP A 147 2.09 -3.41 7.30
N LEU A 148 1.05 -2.81 6.73
CA LEU A 148 1.03 -1.39 6.37
C LEU A 148 0.39 -0.55 7.47
N GLU A 149 1.19 0.34 8.04
CA GLU A 149 0.72 1.44 8.85
C GLU A 149 0.44 2.66 7.97
N LEU A 150 -0.82 2.83 7.56
CA LEU A 150 -1.30 4.04 6.91
C LEU A 150 -1.77 5.06 7.95
N ARG A 151 -1.20 6.26 7.96
CA ARG A 151 -1.53 7.32 8.92
C ARG A 151 -2.17 8.51 8.22
N HIS A 152 -3.21 9.07 8.83
CA HIS A 152 -3.89 10.29 8.42
C HIS A 152 -4.49 10.29 7.00
N ALA A 153 -4.59 9.13 6.37
CA ALA A 153 -5.25 8.93 5.08
C ALA A 153 -6.09 7.64 5.10
N SER A 154 -7.09 7.60 4.22
CA SER A 154 -7.97 6.43 4.03
C SER A 154 -7.69 5.68 2.73
N THR A 155 -6.75 6.17 1.93
CA THR A 155 -6.34 5.59 0.66
C THR A 155 -4.83 5.69 0.53
N PHE A 156 -4.24 4.78 -0.24
CA PHE A 156 -2.84 4.87 -0.66
C PHE A 156 -2.74 4.29 -2.07
N THR A 157 -1.61 4.51 -2.71
CA THR A 157 -1.27 3.94 -4.01
C THR A 157 -0.12 2.96 -3.83
N ALA A 158 -0.16 1.86 -4.59
CA ALA A 158 0.91 0.86 -4.63
C ALA A 158 1.28 0.63 -6.10
N ASN A 159 2.48 1.06 -6.51
CA ASN A 159 2.90 1.06 -7.92
C ASN A 159 1.86 1.74 -8.84
N GLY A 160 1.21 2.80 -8.36
CA GLY A 160 0.14 3.51 -9.08
C GLY A 160 -1.25 2.85 -9.04
N LEU A 161 -1.42 1.71 -8.37
CA LEU A 161 -2.73 1.13 -8.08
C LEU A 161 -3.35 1.83 -6.87
N PRO A 162 -4.48 2.55 -7.00
CA PRO A 162 -5.18 3.11 -5.85
C PRO A 162 -5.85 2.01 -5.03
N VAL A 163 -5.61 2.02 -3.72
CA VAL A 163 -6.15 1.08 -2.74
C VAL A 163 -6.82 1.86 -1.62
N SER A 164 -8.09 1.52 -1.34
CA SER A 164 -8.80 2.06 -0.19
C SER A 164 -8.50 1.25 1.06
N ALA A 165 -8.02 1.93 2.10
CA ALA A 165 -7.87 1.42 3.45
C ALA A 165 -9.09 1.87 4.25
N THR A 166 -10.25 1.27 4.01
CA THR A 166 -11.46 1.60 4.78
C THR A 166 -11.46 0.83 6.09
N PRO A 167 -11.50 1.47 7.27
CA PRO A 167 -11.76 0.78 8.52
C PRO A 167 -13.14 0.09 8.44
N GLY A 168 -13.17 -1.25 8.50
CA GLY A 168 -14.42 -2.01 8.58
C GLY A 168 -15.02 -2.46 7.23
N GLY A 169 -14.25 -2.48 6.14
CA GLY A 169 -14.52 -3.40 5.02
C GLY A 169 -14.07 -4.81 5.38
N GLU A 170 -14.63 -5.86 4.73
CA GLU A 170 -14.50 -7.28 5.14
C GLU A 170 -13.06 -7.82 5.35
N THR A 171 -11.99 -7.08 5.01
CA THR A 171 -10.60 -7.55 5.14
C THR A 171 -9.54 -6.54 5.58
N ALA A 172 -9.88 -5.32 6.04
CA ALA A 172 -8.84 -4.37 6.50
C ALA A 172 -9.35 -3.46 7.64
N ALA A 173 -8.71 -3.54 8.80
CA ALA A 173 -8.86 -2.58 9.89
C ALA A 173 -7.80 -1.49 9.72
N GLY A 174 -8.21 -0.22 9.73
CA GLY A 174 -7.29 0.91 9.88
C GLY A 174 -6.48 0.76 11.19
N ALA A 175 -5.25 1.28 11.17
CA ALA A 175 -4.17 0.99 12.12
C ALA A 175 -3.57 -0.44 11.96
N GLY A 176 -2.70 -0.62 10.95
CA GLY A 176 -2.05 -1.90 10.66
C GLY A 176 -2.93 -2.81 9.81
N SER A 177 -2.87 -2.62 8.49
CA SER A 177 -3.57 -3.48 7.53
C SER A 177 -2.58 -4.41 6.85
N THR A 178 -2.85 -5.71 6.92
CA THR A 178 -2.06 -6.73 6.23
C THR A 178 -2.47 -6.81 4.77
N TYR A 179 -1.53 -6.66 3.84
CA TYR A 179 -1.74 -6.84 2.40
C TYR A 179 -0.90 -7.99 1.87
N LEU A 180 -1.54 -8.93 1.18
CA LEU A 180 -0.86 -10.08 0.59
C LEU A 180 -0.17 -9.69 -0.72
N VAL A 181 1.05 -10.18 -0.91
CA VAL A 181 1.89 -9.92 -2.07
C VAL A 181 2.61 -11.19 -2.52
N LEU A 182 3.00 -11.24 -3.80
CA LEU A 182 3.78 -12.35 -4.36
C LEU A 182 5.27 -12.02 -4.26
N ALA A 183 6.07 -12.88 -3.62
CA ALA A 183 7.51 -12.70 -3.51
C ALA A 183 8.25 -13.36 -4.68
N PRO A 184 9.22 -12.68 -5.32
CA PRO A 184 9.69 -11.36 -4.99
C PRO A 184 8.80 -10.22 -5.53
N ALA A 185 8.76 -9.11 -4.82
CA ALA A 185 8.11 -7.88 -5.26
C ALA A 185 8.83 -6.63 -4.74
N SER A 186 8.62 -5.52 -5.42
CA SER A 186 8.90 -4.17 -4.91
C SER A 186 7.64 -3.31 -5.01
N LEU A 187 7.33 -2.56 -3.97
CA LEU A 187 6.18 -1.66 -3.94
C LEU A 187 6.68 -0.24 -3.70
N ALA A 188 6.34 0.68 -4.60
CA ALA A 188 6.33 2.10 -4.32
C ALA A 188 4.96 2.45 -3.71
N LEU A 189 4.95 2.81 -2.43
CA LEU A 189 3.76 3.17 -1.68
C LEU A 189 3.71 4.68 -1.49
N ASP A 190 2.59 5.30 -1.82
CA ASP A 190 2.42 6.75 -1.67
C ASP A 190 0.95 7.12 -1.39
N HIS A 191 0.70 8.41 -1.21
CA HIS A 191 -0.65 8.97 -1.18
C HIS A 191 -0.60 10.39 -1.75
N ALA A 192 -1.52 10.70 -2.67
CA ALA A 192 -1.67 12.05 -3.19
C ALA A 192 -3.15 12.40 -3.40
N SER A 193 -3.58 13.49 -2.77
CA SER A 193 -4.87 14.14 -2.96
C SER A 193 -4.69 15.66 -2.97
N GLN A 194 -5.78 16.42 -3.14
CA GLN A 194 -5.71 17.89 -3.07
C GLN A 194 -5.23 18.39 -1.70
N TYR A 195 -5.61 17.70 -0.63
CA TYR A 195 -5.43 18.18 0.75
C TYR A 195 -4.34 17.43 1.53
N LEU A 196 -3.99 16.24 1.08
CA LEU A 196 -3.05 15.36 1.77
C LEU A 196 -2.05 14.78 0.78
N GLN A 197 -0.80 14.64 1.21
CA GLN A 197 0.27 14.02 0.44
C GLN A 197 1.19 13.20 1.36
N ALA A 198 1.73 12.10 0.88
CA ALA A 198 2.74 11.32 1.60
C ALA A 198 4.03 11.24 0.77
N GLU A 199 5.16 11.07 1.46
CA GLU A 199 6.43 10.74 0.79
C GLU A 199 6.39 9.30 0.25
N ASP A 200 7.05 9.09 -0.90
CA ASP A 200 7.16 7.77 -1.51
C ASP A 200 7.96 6.82 -0.60
N ALA A 201 7.35 5.68 -0.26
CA ALA A 201 7.97 4.62 0.51
C ALA A 201 8.19 3.38 -0.36
N GLU A 202 9.46 3.02 -0.59
CA GLU A 202 9.81 1.80 -1.32
C GLU A 202 9.96 0.60 -0.36
N VAL A 203 9.29 -0.50 -0.69
CA VAL A 203 9.32 -1.74 0.08
C VAL A 203 9.70 -2.91 -0.82
N ALA A 204 10.77 -3.62 -0.48
CA ALA A 204 11.19 -4.83 -1.18
C ALA A 204 10.83 -6.08 -0.37
N VAL A 205 10.16 -7.02 -1.02
CA VAL A 205 9.77 -8.31 -0.46
C VAL A 205 10.53 -9.38 -1.21
N THR A 206 11.52 -10.00 -0.56
CA THR A 206 12.43 -10.95 -1.20
C THR A 206 12.38 -12.34 -0.58
N GLU A 207 11.63 -12.53 0.50
CA GLU A 207 11.53 -13.79 1.22
C GLU A 207 10.08 -14.33 1.22
N PRO A 208 9.85 -15.53 0.66
CA PRO A 208 8.57 -16.24 0.74
C PRO A 208 8.05 -16.36 2.17
N GLY A 209 6.76 -16.07 2.38
CA GLY A 209 6.13 -16.19 3.70
C GLY A 209 6.55 -15.13 4.74
N SER A 210 7.39 -14.16 4.36
CA SER A 210 7.78 -13.06 5.25
C SER A 210 6.64 -12.07 5.49
N VAL A 211 6.74 -11.36 6.61
CA VAL A 211 5.89 -10.19 6.92
C VAL A 211 6.80 -8.97 6.96
N VAL A 212 6.59 -8.02 6.06
CA VAL A 212 7.43 -6.83 5.91
C VAL A 212 6.65 -5.60 6.40
N PRO A 213 7.15 -4.86 7.41
CA PRO A 213 6.49 -3.64 7.86
C PRO A 213 6.69 -2.52 6.83
N ALA A 214 5.64 -1.73 6.63
CA ALA A 214 5.66 -0.54 5.79
C ALA A 214 4.87 0.58 6.46
N ARG A 215 5.21 1.83 6.13
CA ARG A 215 4.49 3.00 6.65
C ARG A 215 4.30 4.03 5.55
N VAL A 216 3.11 4.60 5.51
CA VAL A 216 2.77 5.78 4.70
C VAL A 216 2.14 6.80 5.65
N ASP A 217 2.75 7.96 5.78
CA ASP A 217 2.26 9.05 6.64
C ASP A 217 1.81 10.21 5.75
N ALA A 218 0.50 10.47 5.73
CA ALA A 218 -0.06 11.57 4.96
C ALA A 218 0.04 12.88 5.74
N GLU A 219 0.63 13.89 5.11
CA GLU A 219 0.81 15.22 5.63
C GLU A 219 -0.08 16.25 4.92
N PRO A 220 -0.45 17.36 5.58
CA PRO A 220 -1.24 18.43 4.98
C PRO A 220 -0.50 19.09 3.83
N THR A 221 -1.20 19.28 2.70
CA THR A 221 -0.70 20.13 1.62
C THR A 221 -0.84 21.61 1.97
N ASP A 222 -0.14 22.47 1.23
CA ASP A 222 -0.32 23.93 1.32
C ASP A 222 -1.77 24.35 1.03
N ASP A 223 -2.46 23.61 0.15
CA ASP A 223 -3.87 23.84 -0.20
C ASP A 223 -4.80 23.55 0.99
N LEU A 224 -4.53 22.50 1.78
CA LEU A 224 -5.28 22.23 3.01
C LEU A 224 -5.08 23.34 4.03
N VAL A 225 -3.82 23.76 4.26
CA VAL A 225 -3.52 24.84 5.19
C VAL A 225 -4.19 26.14 4.73
N ALA A 226 -4.16 26.46 3.44
CA ALA A 226 -4.82 27.64 2.88
C ALA A 226 -6.34 27.58 3.01
N SER A 227 -6.96 26.42 2.77
CA SER A 227 -8.40 26.23 2.93
C SER A 227 -8.83 26.44 4.38
N VAL A 228 -8.12 25.83 5.35
CA VAL A 228 -8.41 26.01 6.78
C VAL A 228 -8.23 27.47 7.19
N ARG A 229 -7.16 28.13 6.73
CA ARG A 229 -6.91 29.55 6.99
C ARG A 229 -8.06 30.42 6.50
N SER A 230 -8.54 30.20 5.28
CA SER A 230 -9.66 30.95 4.70
C SER A 230 -10.95 30.77 5.52
N GLU A 231 -11.25 29.56 5.96
CA GLU A 231 -12.44 29.29 6.79
C GLU A 231 -12.34 29.96 8.17
N VAL A 232 -11.15 29.91 8.79
CA VAL A 232 -10.89 30.59 10.07
C VAL A 232 -11.01 32.11 9.93
N GLU A 233 -10.41 32.69 8.90
CA GLU A 233 -10.48 34.13 8.62
C GLU A 233 -11.92 34.56 8.37
N ALA A 234 -12.68 33.84 7.53
CA ALA A 234 -14.07 34.14 7.26
C ALA A 234 -14.93 34.11 8.53
N TYR A 235 -14.76 33.08 9.38
CA TYR A 235 -15.46 32.97 10.66
C TYR A 235 -15.13 34.14 11.61
N LEU A 236 -13.86 34.51 11.75
CA LEU A 236 -13.43 35.61 12.62
C LEU A 236 -13.87 36.97 12.06
N THR A 237 -13.84 37.17 10.74
CA THR A 237 -14.39 38.39 10.11
C THR A 237 -15.89 38.49 10.33
N GLU A 238 -16.64 37.40 10.21
CA GLU A 238 -18.08 37.40 10.52
C GLU A 238 -18.35 37.78 11.98
N CYS A 239 -17.51 37.34 12.92
CA CYS A 239 -17.60 37.76 14.31
C CYS A 239 -17.48 39.28 14.50
N THR A 240 -16.67 39.97 13.68
CA THR A 240 -16.50 41.43 13.78
C THR A 240 -17.70 42.23 13.29
N THR A 241 -18.65 41.62 12.58
CA THR A 241 -19.88 42.28 12.13
C THR A 241 -20.88 42.49 13.27
N GLN A 242 -20.74 41.73 14.37
CA GLN A 242 -21.65 41.79 15.50
C GLN A 242 -21.35 42.99 16.40
N SER A 243 -22.24 43.98 16.40
CA SER A 243 -22.08 45.22 17.18
C SER A 243 -22.49 45.07 18.66
N VAL A 244 -21.92 44.10 19.37
CA VAL A 244 -22.14 43.85 20.80
C VAL A 244 -20.80 43.63 21.52
N LEU A 245 -20.75 43.86 22.84
CA LEU A 245 -19.51 43.70 23.63
C LEU A 245 -19.03 42.23 23.74
N TYR A 246 -19.96 41.28 23.57
CA TYR A 246 -19.69 39.85 23.55
C TYR A 246 -20.42 39.23 22.35
N PRO A 247 -19.78 39.24 21.16
CA PRO A 247 -20.33 38.58 19.99
C PRO A 247 -20.62 37.09 20.27
N SER A 248 -21.82 36.65 19.91
CA SER A 248 -22.26 35.29 20.18
C SER A 248 -21.48 34.31 19.32
N GLY A 249 -20.95 33.27 19.96
CA GLY A 249 -20.18 32.24 19.28
C GLY A 249 -18.82 32.73 18.75
N CYS A 250 -18.24 33.78 19.35
CA CYS A 250 -16.95 34.34 18.96
C CYS A 250 -15.94 34.28 20.12
N PRO A 251 -14.63 34.22 19.82
CA PRO A 251 -13.60 33.96 20.82
C PRO A 251 -13.14 35.21 21.60
N PHE A 252 -13.65 36.39 21.26
CA PHE A 252 -13.28 37.66 21.89
C PHE A 252 -14.49 38.40 22.44
N GLY A 253 -14.23 39.26 23.41
CA GLY A 253 -15.24 40.13 24.02
C GLY A 253 -14.62 41.07 25.04
N LYS A 254 -15.37 42.11 25.42
CA LYS A 254 -14.88 43.17 26.32
C LYS A 254 -15.84 43.44 27.47
N THR A 255 -15.36 43.33 28.70
CA THR A 255 -16.08 43.85 29.87
C THR A 255 -15.89 45.35 29.96
N ILE A 256 -16.98 46.09 30.07
CA ILE A 256 -17.00 47.52 30.39
C ILE A 256 -17.89 47.73 31.62
N ARG A 257 -17.36 48.43 32.64
CA ARG A 257 -18.12 48.73 33.88
C ARG A 257 -19.04 49.94 33.72
N ASP A 258 -18.63 50.86 32.87
CA ASP A 258 -19.36 52.08 32.52
C ASP A 258 -20.42 51.82 31.44
N ARG A 259 -21.14 52.86 31.02
CA ARG A 259 -22.23 52.71 30.05
C ARG A 259 -21.77 53.05 28.63
N ILE A 260 -21.91 52.11 27.70
CA ILE A 260 -21.73 52.40 26.26
C ILE A 260 -22.82 53.37 25.77
N THR A 261 -22.45 54.27 24.87
CA THR A 261 -23.35 55.28 24.29
C THR A 261 -23.70 55.02 22.84
N ALA A 262 -22.95 54.15 22.16
CA ALA A 262 -23.21 53.60 20.84
C ALA A 262 -22.81 52.12 20.81
N PRO A 263 -23.24 51.35 19.78
CA PRO A 263 -22.77 49.99 19.58
C PRO A 263 -21.25 49.95 19.35
N PRO A 264 -20.53 48.93 19.87
CA PRO A 264 -19.11 48.75 19.58
C PRO A 264 -18.87 48.38 18.12
N VAL A 265 -17.74 48.82 17.58
CA VAL A 265 -17.20 48.39 16.29
C VAL A 265 -16.04 47.46 16.57
N TRP A 266 -16.07 46.28 15.94
CA TRP A 266 -15.00 45.31 16.02
C TRP A 266 -14.23 45.26 14.70
N SER A 267 -12.92 45.01 14.77
CA SER A 267 -12.10 44.63 13.62
C SER A 267 -11.02 43.65 14.04
N MET A 268 -10.26 43.12 13.07
CA MET A 268 -9.14 42.21 13.33
C MET A 268 -7.81 42.93 13.09
N THR A 269 -7.02 43.12 14.15
CA THR A 269 -5.65 43.67 14.07
C THR A 269 -4.67 42.60 13.60
N ALA A 270 -4.83 41.37 14.10
CA ALA A 270 -3.99 40.25 13.74
C ALA A 270 -4.79 38.94 13.67
N MET A 271 -4.71 38.25 12.54
CA MET A 271 -5.27 36.91 12.38
C MET A 271 -4.37 35.86 13.05
N PRO A 272 -4.95 34.80 13.64
CA PRO A 272 -4.17 33.69 14.16
C PRO A 272 -3.41 32.96 13.05
N GLN A 273 -2.18 32.55 13.36
CA GLN A 273 -1.40 31.72 12.45
C GLN A 273 -1.96 30.30 12.46
N VAL A 274 -2.33 29.80 11.29
CA VAL A 274 -2.85 28.43 11.11
C VAL A 274 -1.70 27.48 10.83
N THR A 275 -1.56 26.51 11.70
CA THR A 275 -0.71 25.32 11.53
C THR A 275 -1.59 24.09 11.78
N LEU A 276 -1.26 22.96 11.18
CA LEU A 276 -2.03 21.72 11.33
C LEU A 276 -1.16 20.66 12.00
N GLN A 277 -1.77 19.92 12.91
CA GLN A 277 -1.19 18.77 13.59
C GLN A 277 -2.22 17.64 13.58
N PRO A 278 -1.80 16.36 13.62
CA PRO A 278 -2.72 15.26 13.86
C PRO A 278 -3.54 15.46 15.12
N ALA A 279 -4.84 15.13 15.09
CA ALA A 279 -5.69 15.26 16.27
C ALA A 279 -5.30 14.28 17.40
N SER A 280 -4.72 13.14 17.04
CA SER A 280 -4.17 12.15 17.98
C SER A 280 -3.06 11.32 17.33
N ASP A 281 -2.38 10.52 18.14
CA ASP A 281 -1.40 9.54 17.64
C ASP A 281 -2.06 8.29 17.03
N ASP A 282 -3.37 8.13 17.18
CA ASP A 282 -4.13 7.01 16.61
C ASP A 282 -4.16 7.14 15.08
N PRO A 283 -3.54 6.22 14.33
CA PRO A 283 -3.51 6.32 12.87
C PRO A 283 -4.89 6.15 12.21
N ALA A 284 -5.90 5.67 12.95
CA ALA A 284 -7.28 5.63 12.49
C ALA A 284 -8.02 6.98 12.65
N ASP A 285 -7.46 7.94 13.39
CA ASP A 285 -8.00 9.29 13.52
C ASP A 285 -7.53 10.15 12.33
N LEU A 286 -8.47 10.42 11.42
CA LEU A 286 -8.22 11.22 10.23
C LEU A 286 -8.47 12.72 10.45
N ASP A 287 -8.91 13.11 11.65
CA ASP A 287 -9.12 14.50 11.98
C ASP A 287 -7.76 15.18 12.27
N TRP A 288 -7.66 16.45 11.87
CA TRP A 288 -6.54 17.32 12.16
C TRP A 288 -6.95 18.37 13.21
N VAL A 289 -5.97 19.06 13.77
CA VAL A 289 -6.19 20.13 14.73
C VAL A 289 -5.34 21.34 14.37
N VAL A 290 -5.97 22.51 14.39
CA VAL A 290 -5.26 23.78 14.56
C VAL A 290 -5.03 23.94 16.07
N PRO A 291 -3.79 23.80 16.54
CA PRO A 291 -3.49 23.92 17.97
C PRO A 291 -3.82 25.35 18.45
N SER A 292 -3.85 25.52 19.77
CA SER A 292 -4.17 26.83 20.36
C SER A 292 -3.24 27.91 19.81
N THR A 293 -3.83 28.86 19.11
CA THR A 293 -3.15 29.97 18.42
C THR A 293 -3.82 31.28 18.80
N VAL A 294 -3.08 32.38 18.73
CA VAL A 294 -3.51 33.69 19.24
C VAL A 294 -3.84 34.62 18.09
N GLY A 295 -5.02 35.23 18.15
CA GLY A 295 -5.43 36.36 17.32
C GLY A 295 -5.59 37.64 18.15
N THR A 296 -5.79 38.77 17.49
CA THR A 296 -6.07 40.05 18.17
C THR A 296 -7.21 40.76 17.45
N ALA A 297 -8.32 40.94 18.17
CA ALA A 297 -9.42 41.78 17.75
C ALA A 297 -9.22 43.19 18.29
N HIS A 298 -9.82 44.18 17.65
CA HIS A 298 -9.80 45.57 18.07
C HIS A 298 -11.21 46.03 18.36
N ILE A 299 -11.42 46.75 19.47
CA ILE A 299 -12.71 47.34 19.82
C ILE A 299 -12.62 48.85 19.90
N GLU A 300 -13.53 49.51 19.17
CA GLU A 300 -13.81 50.93 19.31
C GLU A 300 -15.24 51.12 19.84
N VAL A 301 -15.39 51.82 20.97
CA VAL A 301 -16.72 52.12 21.53
C VAL A 301 -16.72 53.35 22.45
N PRO A 302 -17.69 54.27 22.30
CA PRO A 302 -17.80 55.43 23.19
C PRO A 302 -18.42 55.03 24.54
N VAL A 303 -17.65 55.21 25.61
CA VAL A 303 -17.99 54.85 26.98
C VAL A 303 -18.25 56.11 27.81
N ARG A 304 -19.39 56.16 28.48
CA ARG A 304 -19.74 57.21 29.42
C ARG A 304 -19.55 56.75 30.86
N SER A 305 -18.74 57.49 31.61
CA SER A 305 -18.52 57.25 33.02
C SER A 305 -19.82 57.34 33.81
N LEU A 306 -20.07 56.36 34.68
CA LEU A 306 -21.19 56.39 35.62
C LEU A 306 -20.93 57.31 36.83
N TYR A 307 -19.69 57.77 37.02
CA TYR A 307 -19.31 58.63 38.15
C TYR A 307 -19.49 60.12 37.83
N ASP A 308 -18.92 60.60 36.71
CA ASP A 308 -18.91 62.02 36.36
C ASP A 308 -19.65 62.36 35.05
N GLY A 309 -20.17 61.35 34.34
CA GLY A 309 -20.89 61.53 33.09
C GLY A 309 -20.03 61.91 31.88
N SER A 310 -18.70 61.96 32.01
CA SER A 310 -17.79 62.21 30.88
C SER A 310 -17.83 61.06 29.87
N VAL A 311 -17.61 61.37 28.58
CA VAL A 311 -17.57 60.40 27.48
C VAL A 311 -16.15 60.29 26.96
N LYS A 312 -15.66 59.06 26.78
CA LYS A 312 -14.37 58.75 26.16
C LYS A 312 -14.53 57.61 25.18
N ASP A 313 -13.79 57.66 24.09
CA ASP A 313 -13.69 56.54 23.15
C ASP A 313 -12.73 55.50 23.73
N LEU A 314 -13.26 54.31 23.99
CA LEU A 314 -12.45 53.13 24.25
C LEU A 314 -11.94 52.63 22.91
N ASP A 315 -10.64 52.46 22.80
CA ASP A 315 -9.90 52.02 21.62
C ASP A 315 -8.81 51.10 22.16
N GLU A 316 -9.05 49.78 22.05
CA GLU A 316 -8.18 48.77 22.67
C GLU A 316 -8.09 47.49 21.84
N ASP A 317 -6.89 46.91 21.82
CA ASP A 317 -6.66 45.56 21.31
C ASP A 317 -7.05 44.50 22.36
N VAL A 318 -7.78 43.49 21.93
CA VAL A 318 -8.27 42.37 22.71
C VAL A 318 -7.65 41.07 22.16
N PRO A 319 -6.58 40.55 22.77
CA PRO A 319 -6.02 39.27 22.39
C PRO A 319 -6.98 38.14 22.77
N PHE A 320 -7.04 37.10 21.94
CA PHE A 320 -7.82 35.91 22.19
C PHE A 320 -7.08 34.67 21.69
N SER A 321 -7.40 33.51 22.25
CA SER A 321 -6.88 32.22 21.82
C SER A 321 -7.99 31.37 21.23
N VAL A 322 -7.66 30.59 20.20
CA VAL A 322 -8.59 29.75 19.47
C VAL A 322 -7.91 28.46 19.06
N SER A 323 -8.69 27.39 19.01
CA SER A 323 -8.28 26.08 18.50
C SER A 323 -9.44 25.48 17.71
N TRP A 324 -9.12 24.71 16.68
CA TRP A 324 -10.12 24.08 15.83
C TRP A 324 -9.76 22.64 15.57
N ARG A 325 -10.78 21.78 15.54
CA ARG A 325 -10.72 20.48 14.91
C ARG A 325 -11.06 20.65 13.44
N VAL A 326 -10.32 19.97 12.58
CA VAL A 326 -10.41 20.04 11.13
C VAL A 326 -10.70 18.65 10.62
N ARG A 327 -11.83 18.48 9.94
CA ARG A 327 -12.14 17.25 9.22
C ARG A 327 -11.93 17.48 7.74
N VAL A 328 -11.11 16.62 7.14
CA VAL A 328 -10.86 16.60 5.71
C VAL A 328 -11.82 15.61 5.08
N ASP A 329 -12.64 16.08 4.16
CA ASP A 329 -13.36 15.23 3.24
C ASP A 329 -12.77 15.47 1.84
N GLU A 330 -12.07 14.45 1.32
CA GLU A 330 -11.39 14.53 0.02
C GLU A 330 -12.35 14.86 -1.15
N THR A 331 -13.66 14.69 -0.96
CA THR A 331 -14.68 15.00 -1.97
C THR A 331 -15.53 16.23 -1.67
N SER A 332 -15.80 16.53 -0.39
CA SER A 332 -16.71 17.59 0.03
C SER A 332 -16.05 18.80 0.69
N GLY A 333 -14.71 18.81 0.76
CA GLY A 333 -13.91 19.94 1.22
C GLY A 333 -13.50 19.83 2.69
N VAL A 334 -13.11 20.97 3.26
CA VAL A 334 -12.63 21.05 4.64
C VAL A 334 -13.72 21.57 5.55
N ARG A 335 -13.89 20.95 6.72
CA ARG A 335 -14.83 21.43 7.76
C ARG A 335 -14.08 21.70 9.04
N ILE A 336 -14.26 22.90 9.60
CA ILE A 336 -13.68 23.27 10.89
C ILE A 336 -14.74 23.29 11.99
N GLN A 337 -14.37 22.88 13.19
CA GLN A 337 -15.19 22.93 14.39
C GLN A 337 -14.36 23.52 15.54
N GLY A 338 -14.85 24.59 16.17
CA GLY A 338 -14.18 25.17 17.35
C GLY A 338 -14.11 24.16 18.51
N LEU A 339 -12.95 24.11 19.17
CA LEU A 339 -12.67 23.27 20.34
C LEU A 339 -12.79 24.04 21.65
#